data_AF-A0A971CLE2-F1
#
_entry.id   AF-A0A971CLE2-F1
#
_cell.length_a   1.000
_cell.length_b   1.000
_cell.length_c   1.000
_cell.angle_alpha   90.00
_cell.angle_beta   90.00
_cell.angle_gamma   90.00
#
_symmetry.space_group_name_H-M   'P 1'
#
loop_
_entity.id
_entity.type
_entity.pdbx_description
1 polymer ?
#
loop_
_entity_poly.entity_id
_entity_poly.type
_entity_poly.pdbx_seq_one_letter_code
_entity_poly.pdbx_strand_id
1 'polypeptide(L)' 'MSYCPECEAVIDEEFEDVGEVISCPECGVELEVISVDPVEFDLAPIDDEGDEDDEFRFDDADDEEEWDDEDSCDEDDDI' A
#
# COMPACT_ATOMS: atom_id res chain seq x y z
N MET A 1 -0.25 -12.53 30.85
CA MET A 1 -1.41 -11.63 30.86
C MET A 1 -0.92 -10.21 30.66
N SER A 2 -0.97 -9.77 29.42
CA SER A 2 -0.70 -8.39 29.03
C SER A 2 -2.00 -7.78 28.51
N TYR A 3 -2.05 -6.45 28.44
CA TYR A 3 -3.26 -5.73 28.04
C TYR A 3 -2.97 -4.88 26.82
N CYS A 4 -3.88 -4.89 25.86
CA CYS A 4 -3.80 -3.99 24.71
C CYS A 4 -3.96 -2.53 25.18
N PRO A 5 -3.04 -1.61 24.83
CA PRO A 5 -3.12 -0.21 25.23
C PRO A 5 -4.27 0.56 24.57
N GLU A 6 -4.83 0.06 23.45
CA GLU A 6 -5.92 0.71 22.70
C GLU A 6 -7.32 0.27 23.15
N CYS A 7 -7.50 -1.03 23.41
CA CYS A 7 -8.83 -1.60 23.66
C CYS A 7 -8.95 -2.31 25.02
N GLU A 8 -7.88 -2.30 25.82
CA GLU A 8 -7.81 -2.94 27.15
C GLU A 8 -8.11 -4.45 27.11
N ALA A 9 -8.04 -5.07 25.92
CA ALA A 9 -8.20 -6.49 25.73
C ALA A 9 -7.08 -7.27 26.43
N VAL A 10 -7.45 -8.41 27.01
CA VAL A 10 -6.48 -9.34 27.60
C VAL A 10 -5.81 -10.13 26.48
N ILE A 11 -4.49 -10.01 26.40
CA ILE A 11 -3.64 -10.81 25.52
C ILE A 11 -2.97 -11.87 26.39
N ASP A 12 -3.28 -13.14 26.11
CA ASP A 12 -2.73 -14.30 26.81
C ASP A 12 -1.75 -15.03 25.88
N GLU A 13 -0.70 -14.30 25.50
CA GLU A 13 0.45 -14.83 24.74
C GLU A 13 1.73 -14.63 25.55
N GLU A 14 2.72 -15.49 25.27
CA GLU A 14 4.05 -15.42 25.86
C GLU A 14 4.99 -14.73 24.87
N PHE A 15 5.58 -13.62 25.30
CA PHE A 15 6.53 -12.84 24.50
C PHE A 15 7.92 -13.00 25.12
N GLU A 16 8.87 -13.51 24.35
CA GLU A 16 10.25 -13.73 24.81
C GLU A 16 11.22 -12.64 24.30
N ASP A 17 10.85 -11.95 23.22
CA ASP A 17 11.69 -10.98 22.53
C ASP A 17 11.03 -9.59 22.47
N VAL A 18 11.83 -8.56 22.76
CA VAL A 18 11.45 -7.14 22.60
C VAL A 18 11.64 -6.74 21.14
N GLY A 19 10.70 -5.98 20.59
CA GLY A 19 10.63 -5.58 19.18
C GLY A 19 9.81 -6.54 18.30
N GLU A 20 9.12 -7.52 18.90
CA GLU A 20 8.16 -8.34 18.19
C GLU A 20 6.89 -7.53 17.89
N VAL A 21 6.41 -7.57 16.65
CA VAL A 21 5.17 -6.91 16.23
C VAL A 21 4.06 -7.95 16.13
N ILE A 22 2.98 -7.75 16.88
CA ILE A 22 1.80 -8.60 16.88
C ILE A 22 0.53 -7.80 16.58
N SER A 23 -0.48 -8.47 16.02
CA SER A 23 -1.79 -7.86 15.78
C SER A 23 -2.75 -8.22 16.91
N CYS A 24 -3.37 -7.22 17.52
CA CYS A 24 -4.36 -7.47 18.56
C CYS A 24 -5.59 -8.22 17.99
N PRO A 25 -5.99 -9.37 18.54
CA PRO A 25 -7.11 -10.16 18.01
C PRO A 25 -8.49 -9.50 18.21
N GLU A 26 -8.59 -8.53 19.12
CA GLU A 26 -9.87 -7.86 19.46
C GLU A 26 -10.08 -6.58 18.64
N CYS A 27 -9.06 -5.73 18.50
CA CYS A 27 -9.19 -4.47 17.76
C CYS A 27 -8.46 -4.46 16.41
N GLY A 28 -7.57 -5.41 16.14
CA GLY A 28 -6.83 -5.51 14.88
C GLY A 28 -5.67 -4.51 14.71
N VAL A 29 -5.32 -3.74 15.74
CA VAL A 29 -4.17 -2.82 15.69
C VAL A 29 -2.85 -3.57 15.80
N GLU A 30 -1.81 -3.03 15.19
CA GLU A 30 -0.44 -3.54 15.29
C GLU A 30 0.24 -2.97 16.54
N LEU A 31 0.80 -3.88 17.34
CA LEU A 31 1.41 -3.58 18.63
C LEU A 31 2.84 -4.10 18.63
N GLU A 32 3.79 -3.28 19.08
CA GLU A 32 5.18 -3.70 19.28
C GLU A 32 5.43 -4.02 20.75
N VAL A 33 6.08 -5.15 21.03
CA VAL A 33 6.52 -5.52 22.38
C VAL A 33 7.72 -4.66 22.78
N ILE A 34 7.53 -3.72 23.71
CA ILE A 34 8.63 -2.85 24.19
C ILE A 34 9.28 -3.37 25.47
N SER A 35 8.63 -4.30 26.17
CA SER A 35 9.11 -4.93 27.40
C SER A 35 8.46 -6.31 27.58
N VAL A 36 9.18 -7.25 28.21
CA VAL A 36 8.71 -8.63 28.46
C VAL A 36 8.60 -8.99 29.95
N ASP A 37 9.12 -8.15 30.87
CA ASP A 37 9.03 -8.35 32.32
C ASP A 37 8.90 -7.00 33.06
N PRO A 38 7.67 -6.49 33.29
CA PRO A 38 6.37 -6.98 32.80
C PRO A 38 6.18 -6.72 31.29
N VAL A 39 5.30 -7.52 30.67
CA VAL A 39 4.97 -7.36 29.24
C VAL A 39 4.24 -6.03 29.03
N GLU A 40 4.81 -5.17 28.19
CA GLU A 40 4.22 -3.90 27.77
C GLU A 40 4.26 -3.78 26.24
N PHE A 41 3.23 -3.16 25.68
CA PHE A 41 3.10 -2.92 24.24
C PHE A 41 3.03 -1.43 23.96
N ASP A 42 3.61 -1.02 22.84
CA ASP A 42 3.40 0.30 22.24
C ASP A 42 2.69 0.15 20.89
N LEU A 43 2.15 1.25 20.35
CA LEU A 43 1.60 1.22 19.00
C LEU A 43 2.76 1.07 18.03
N ALA A 44 2.78 -0.03 17.29
CA ALA A 44 3.79 -0.18 16.24
C ALA A 44 3.60 1.00 15.26
N PRO A 45 4.68 1.63 14.79
CA PRO A 45 4.56 2.65 13.75
C PRO A 45 3.90 1.96 12.55
N ILE A 46 2.67 2.38 12.24
CA ILE A 46 2.06 2.07 10.96
C ILE A 46 3.01 2.71 9.95
N ASP A 47 3.61 1.88 9.10
CA ASP A 47 4.40 2.29 7.96
C ASP A 47 3.45 3.05 7.01
N ASP A 48 3.20 4.32 7.33
CA ASP A 48 2.42 5.28 6.54
C ASP A 48 3.28 5.75 5.33
N GLU A 49 4.09 4.84 4.78
CA GLU A 49 4.88 5.03 3.55
C GLU A 49 4.32 4.12 2.45
N GLY A 50 2.98 4.02 2.40
CA GLY A 50 2.25 3.29 1.37
C GLY A 50 0.94 3.92 0.89
N ASP A 51 0.53 5.09 1.41
CA ASP A 51 -0.71 5.76 1.01
C ASP A 51 -0.58 7.29 0.85
N GLU A 52 0.50 7.77 0.20
CA GLU A 52 0.51 9.09 -0.46
C GLU A 52 1.54 9.11 -1.61
N ASP A 53 1.16 9.71 -2.75
CA ASP A 53 1.88 9.87 -4.04
C ASP A 53 1.90 8.61 -4.97
N ASP A 54 1.14 8.52 -6.07
CA ASP A 54 1.21 9.45 -7.20
C ASP A 54 -0.03 9.31 -8.12
N GLU A 55 -0.87 10.33 -8.09
CA GLU A 55 -2.00 10.58 -8.97
C GLU A 55 -1.58 11.16 -10.34
N PHE A 56 -0.54 10.61 -10.98
CA PHE A 56 -0.05 11.12 -12.27
C PHE A 56 -1.00 10.80 -13.44
N ARG A 57 -2.04 11.63 -13.54
CA ARG A 57 -2.52 12.11 -14.84
C ARG A 57 -1.44 12.99 -15.46
N PHE A 58 -0.95 12.59 -16.63
CA PHE A 58 -0.65 13.42 -17.81
C PHE A 58 0.67 13.03 -18.50
N ASP A 59 0.58 12.16 -19.51
CA ASP A 59 1.36 12.19 -20.76
C ASP A 59 0.50 11.41 -21.78
N ASP A 60 -0.33 12.08 -22.59
CA ASP A 60 0.01 12.71 -23.88
C ASP A 60 0.21 11.64 -24.99
N ALA A 61 -0.27 11.97 -26.19
CA ALA A 61 -0.58 11.15 -27.36
C ALA A 61 -1.96 10.42 -27.31
N ASP A 62 -3.10 10.94 -27.77
CA ASP A 62 -3.36 11.92 -28.84
C ASP A 62 -2.27 11.93 -29.93
N ASP A 63 -1.90 10.74 -30.42
CA ASP A 63 -1.21 10.61 -31.71
C ASP A 63 -2.30 10.29 -32.73
N GLU A 64 -2.91 11.39 -33.16
CA GLU A 64 -3.60 11.63 -34.41
C GLU A 64 -2.83 11.13 -35.65
N GLU A 65 -2.54 9.83 -35.78
CA GLU A 65 -2.17 9.27 -37.09
C GLU A 65 -3.45 8.82 -37.80
N GLU A 66 -4.20 9.85 -38.22
CA GLU A 66 -5.14 9.81 -39.33
C GLU A 66 -4.36 9.44 -40.60
N TRP A 67 -4.31 8.15 -40.94
CA TRP A 67 -3.83 7.68 -42.24
C TRP A 67 -4.85 8.06 -43.32
N ASP A 68 -4.92 9.35 -43.66
CA ASP A 68 -5.41 9.86 -44.94
C ASP A 68 -4.25 9.78 -45.95
N ASP A 69 -3.97 8.58 -46.45
CA ASP A 69 -3.12 8.37 -47.64
C ASP A 69 -3.44 7.00 -48.26
N GLU A 70 -4.64 6.85 -48.82
CA GLU A 70 -4.86 5.94 -49.95
C GLU A 70 -5.96 6.49 -50.90
N ASP A 71 -5.97 7.81 -51.15
CA ASP A 71 -6.60 8.42 -52.33
C ASP A 71 -5.51 8.77 -53.37
N SER A 72 -4.84 7.73 -53.88
CA SER A 72 -4.24 7.78 -55.21
C SER A 72 -4.04 6.38 -55.76
N CYS A 73 -5.13 5.61 -55.85
CA CYS A 73 -5.24 4.57 -56.88
C CYS A 73 -5.54 5.25 -58.22
N ASP A 74 -4.45 5.69 -58.86
CA ASP A 74 -4.17 5.63 -60.30
C ASP A 74 -5.34 5.23 -61.22
N GLU A 75 -5.84 6.17 -62.04
CA GLU A 75 -6.08 5.94 -63.49
C GLU A 75 -6.32 7.27 -64.22
N ASP A 76 -5.26 8.06 -64.48
CA ASP A 76 -5.15 8.85 -65.73
C ASP A 76 -3.68 9.22 -66.02
N ASP A 77 -3.20 8.79 -67.19
CA ASP A 77 -2.07 9.30 -67.98
C ASP A 77 -0.64 8.76 -67.72
N ASP A 78 -0.33 7.58 -68.31
CA ASP A 78 0.71 7.45 -69.38
C ASP A 78 0.70 6.04 -70.03
N ILE A 79 -0.25 5.77 -70.97
CA ILE A 79 -0.01 5.08 -72.27
C ILE A 79 -1.22 5.07 -73.22
#